data_AF-X1DKS0-F1
#
_entry.id   AF-X1DKS0-F1
#
_cell.length_a   1.000
_cell.length_b   1.000
_cell.length_c   1.000
_cell.angle_alpha   90.00
_cell.angle_beta   90.00
_cell.angle_gamma   90.00
#
_symmetry.space_group_name_H-M   'P 1'
#
loop_
_entity.id
_entity.type
_entity.pdbx_description
1 polymer ?
#
loop_
_entity_poly.entity_id
_entity_poly.type
_entity_poly.pdbx_seq_one_letter_code
_entity_poly.pdbx_strand_id
1 'polypeptide(L)'
;MIIPANIIPFILIGKSLTIYTNCSLATPETAYKTLKKYVKNYEFRDPIEVITEWVPKVKDAGADIIIALTHLGSFQDKEGNITGEAADLCAVDGVDAVISGHTHQSVSGLVNGKPLVQAYKYGRSFAKVTFIFDENNKLVSAEPFLDHLYARADTLKDD
;
A
#
# COMPACT_ATOMS: atom_id res chain seq x y z
N MET A 1 -17.56 5.60 -1.93
CA MET A 1 -17.41 6.89 -2.60
C MET A 1 -17.49 6.44 -4.02
N ILE A 2 -18.48 6.91 -4.77
CA ILE A 2 -18.31 6.96 -6.22
C ILE A 2 -17.05 7.79 -6.38
N ILE A 3 -15.92 7.15 -6.68
CA ILE A 3 -14.71 7.86 -7.07
C ILE A 3 -15.22 8.77 -8.19
N PRO A 4 -15.27 10.10 -8.00
CA PRO A 4 -15.78 10.99 -9.04
C PRO A 4 -15.03 10.61 -10.31
N ALA A 5 -15.69 10.51 -11.46
CA ALA A 5 -15.05 10.06 -12.71
C ALA A 5 -13.77 10.85 -13.07
N ASN A 6 -13.56 12.01 -12.42
CA ASN A 6 -12.41 12.89 -12.57
C ASN A 6 -11.29 12.70 -11.52
N ILE A 7 -11.44 11.82 -10.53
CA ILE A 7 -10.34 11.38 -9.66
C ILE A 7 -9.80 10.08 -10.25
N ILE A 8 -8.64 10.16 -10.88
CA ILE A 8 -7.91 8.98 -11.34
C ILE A 8 -7.26 8.36 -10.09
N PRO A 9 -7.68 7.17 -9.62
CA PRO A 9 -7.20 6.59 -8.37
C PRO A 9 -5.83 5.91 -8.53
N PHE A 10 -5.03 6.35 -9.49
CA PHE A 10 -3.74 5.77 -9.82
C PHE A 10 -2.83 6.78 -10.52
N ILE A 11 -1.52 6.56 -10.41
CA ILE A 11 -0.49 7.36 -11.07
C ILE A 11 0.51 6.43 -11.78
N LEU A 12 0.65 6.59 -13.09
CA LEU A 12 1.68 5.91 -13.91
C LEU A 12 3.00 6.62 -13.74
N ILE A 13 4.00 5.90 -13.23
CA ILE A 13 5.38 6.38 -13.12
C ILE A 13 6.23 5.48 -14.01
N GLY A 14 6.41 5.91 -15.26
CA GLY A 14 7.05 5.08 -16.30
C GLY A 14 6.21 3.84 -16.61
N LYS A 15 6.80 2.66 -16.40
CA LYS A 15 6.18 1.33 -16.60
C LYS A 15 5.56 0.72 -15.33
N SER A 16 5.77 1.35 -14.18
CA SER A 16 5.23 0.91 -12.89
C SER A 16 4.07 1.81 -12.48
N LEU A 17 2.96 1.22 -12.03
CA LEU A 17 1.79 1.97 -11.56
C LEU A 17 1.65 1.86 -10.04
N THR A 18 1.46 3.02 -9.40
CA THR A 18 0.97 3.10 -8.02
C THR A 18 -0.53 3.38 -8.03
N ILE A 19 -1.34 2.47 -7.48
CA ILE A 19 -2.74 2.74 -7.18
C ILE A 19 -2.78 3.59 -5.91
N TYR A 20 -3.23 4.83 -6.04
CA TYR A 20 -3.38 5.80 -4.97
C TYR A 20 -4.88 6.04 -4.77
N THR A 21 -5.46 5.51 -3.71
CA THR A 21 -6.85 5.82 -3.37
C THR A 21 -6.89 6.57 -2.05
N ASN A 22 -6.85 7.89 -2.14
CA ASN A 22 -6.95 8.80 -0.98
C ASN A 22 -8.27 8.63 -0.17
N CYS A 23 -9.26 7.90 -0.68
CA CYS A 23 -10.56 7.79 -0.01
C CYS A 23 -11.25 6.43 -0.22
N SER A 24 -10.60 5.46 -0.87
CA SER A 24 -11.12 4.08 -1.04
C SER A 24 -10.24 3.00 -0.41
N LEU A 25 -8.99 3.33 -0.02
CA LEU A 25 -8.12 2.50 0.83
C LEU A 25 -7.73 3.25 2.12
N ALA A 26 -8.50 4.26 2.49
CA ALA A 26 -8.53 4.74 3.87
C ALA A 26 -9.42 3.78 4.67
N THR A 27 -8.98 3.39 5.87
CA THR A 27 -9.73 2.41 6.66
C THR A 27 -11.22 2.77 6.77
N PRO A 28 -12.14 1.79 6.61
CA PRO A 28 -13.58 2.02 6.73
C PRO A 28 -13.98 2.70 8.05
N GLU A 29 -13.12 2.63 9.07
CA GLU A 29 -13.32 3.30 10.34
C GLU A 29 -13.50 4.81 10.25
N THR A 30 -12.95 5.44 9.19
CA THR A 30 -13.07 6.88 8.95
C THR A 30 -14.53 7.34 8.94
N ALA A 31 -15.45 6.48 8.49
CA ALA A 31 -16.88 6.75 8.42
C ALA A 31 -17.52 7.02 9.79
N TYR A 32 -16.98 6.46 10.87
CA TYR A 32 -17.54 6.59 12.22
C TYR A 32 -16.61 7.29 13.23
N LYS A 33 -15.30 7.37 12.96
CA LYS A 33 -14.35 8.14 13.77
C LYS A 33 -14.38 9.65 13.48
N THR A 34 -14.96 10.05 12.36
CA THR A 34 -15.13 11.46 11.97
C THR A 34 -16.54 11.96 12.26
N LEU A 35 -16.70 13.25 12.57
CA LEU A 35 -18.03 13.85 12.71
C LEU A 35 -18.87 13.63 11.43
N LYS A 36 -20.05 13.03 11.59
CA LYS A 36 -21.00 12.72 10.49
C LYS A 36 -21.16 13.86 9.48
N LYS A 37 -21.15 15.12 9.92
CA LYS A 37 -21.30 16.29 9.04
C LYS A 37 -20.23 16.37 7.93
N TYR A 38 -19.04 15.85 8.16
CA TYR A 38 -17.92 15.88 7.21
C TYR A 38 -17.84 14.64 6.32
N VAL A 39 -18.50 13.54 6.70
CA VAL A 39 -18.43 12.26 5.97
C VAL A 39 -19.76 11.85 5.33
N LYS A 40 -20.86 12.59 5.58
CA LYS A 40 -22.22 12.21 5.14
C LYS A 40 -22.38 12.00 3.62
N ASN A 41 -21.52 12.62 2.81
CA ASN A 41 -21.57 12.56 1.35
C ASN A 41 -20.49 11.64 0.77
N TYR A 42 -19.76 10.92 1.62
CA TYR A 42 -18.73 9.97 1.22
C TYR A 42 -19.20 8.57 1.57
N GLU A 43 -18.72 7.60 0.81
CA GLU A 43 -18.91 6.19 1.10
C GLU A 43 -17.50 5.59 1.20
N PHE A 44 -17.32 4.63 2.09
CA PHE A 44 -16.06 3.91 2.24
C PHE A 44 -16.35 2.50 1.79
N ARG A 45 -15.88 2.17 0.58
CA ARG A 45 -16.10 0.86 -0.03
C ARG A 45 -15.11 -0.14 0.54
N ASP A 46 -15.44 -1.42 0.40
CA ASP A 46 -14.51 -2.48 0.74
C ASP A 46 -13.22 -2.34 -0.10
N PRO A 47 -12.04 -2.38 0.54
CA PRO A 47 -10.78 -2.16 -0.15
C PRO A 47 -10.43 -3.26 -1.16
N ILE A 48 -10.83 -4.51 -0.89
CA ILE A 48 -10.64 -5.68 -1.77
C ILE A 48 -11.52 -5.54 -3.01
N GLU A 49 -12.79 -5.16 -2.84
CA GLU A 49 -13.69 -4.90 -3.97
C GLU A 49 -13.15 -3.79 -4.88
N VAL A 50 -12.69 -2.69 -4.28
CA VAL A 50 -12.16 -1.55 -5.03
C VAL A 50 -10.92 -1.95 -5.82
N ILE A 51 -9.92 -2.55 -5.17
CA ILE A 51 -8.68 -2.89 -5.87
C ILE A 51 -8.93 -3.91 -6.99
N THR A 52 -9.81 -4.89 -6.75
CA THR A 52 -10.19 -5.90 -7.75
C THR A 52 -10.85 -5.25 -8.97
N GLU A 53 -11.67 -4.21 -8.78
CA GLU A 53 -12.28 -3.45 -9.87
C GLU A 53 -11.26 -2.65 -10.69
N TRP A 54 -10.20 -2.15 -10.06
CA TRP A 54 -9.22 -1.26 -10.70
C TRP A 54 -8.04 -1.98 -11.33
N VAL A 55 -7.62 -3.14 -10.80
CA VAL A 55 -6.53 -3.95 -11.39
C VAL A 55 -6.65 -4.13 -12.90
N PRO A 56 -7.78 -4.56 -13.49
CA PRO A 56 -7.87 -4.74 -14.95
C PRO A 56 -7.71 -3.41 -15.70
N LYS A 57 -8.37 -2.33 -15.27
CA LYS A 57 -8.28 -1.00 -15.89
C LYS A 57 -6.85 -0.47 -15.89
N VAL A 58 -6.12 -0.76 -14.82
CA VAL A 58 -4.72 -0.42 -14.62
C VAL A 58 -3.81 -1.22 -15.55
N LYS A 59 -4.05 -2.53 -15.69
CA LYS A 59 -3.30 -3.38 -16.62
C LYS A 59 -3.54 -2.94 -18.06
N ASP A 60 -4.77 -2.62 -18.42
CA ASP A 60 -5.14 -2.10 -19.75
C ASP A 60 -4.46 -0.75 -20.05
N ALA A 61 -4.17 0.04 -19.01
CA ALA A 61 -3.40 1.28 -19.14
C ALA A 61 -1.88 1.06 -19.32
N GLY A 62 -1.42 -0.20 -19.33
CA GLY A 62 -0.03 -0.57 -19.62
C GLY A 62 0.88 -0.74 -18.40
N ALA A 63 0.33 -0.98 -17.22
CA ALA A 63 1.12 -1.20 -16.01
C ALA A 63 1.80 -2.59 -16.00
N ASP A 64 3.12 -2.62 -15.82
CA ASP A 64 3.90 -3.86 -15.64
C ASP A 64 3.92 -4.32 -14.16
N ILE A 65 3.75 -3.37 -13.23
CA ILE A 65 3.67 -3.60 -11.77
C ILE A 65 2.53 -2.79 -11.19
N ILE A 66 1.80 -3.36 -10.25
CA ILE A 66 0.74 -2.70 -9.49
C ILE A 66 1.10 -2.67 -8.00
N ILE A 67 1.34 -1.47 -7.49
CA ILE A 67 1.59 -1.22 -6.07
C ILE A 67 0.32 -0.63 -5.44
N ALA A 68 -0.22 -1.29 -4.42
CA ALA A 68 -1.32 -0.77 -3.62
C ALA A 68 -0.77 0.18 -2.53
N LEU A 69 -0.90 1.49 -2.74
CA LEU A 69 -0.56 2.47 -1.71
C LEU A 69 -1.83 2.81 -0.91
N THR A 70 -1.82 2.44 0.37
CA THR A 70 -3.03 2.40 1.19
C THR A 70 -2.84 3.11 2.52
N HIS A 71 -3.96 3.47 3.15
CA HIS A 71 -4.01 3.81 4.56
C HIS A 71 -4.90 2.78 5.30
N LEU A 72 -4.53 1.50 5.14
CA LEU A 72 -5.10 0.35 5.82
C LEU A 72 -4.14 -0.17 6.88
N GLY A 73 -4.70 -0.75 7.94
CA GLY A 73 -3.92 -1.29 9.03
C GLY A 73 -3.19 -2.58 8.66
N SER A 74 -1.96 -2.71 9.17
CA SER A 74 -1.25 -3.98 9.21
C SER A 74 -0.52 -4.17 10.53
N PHE A 75 -0.30 -5.43 10.90
CA PHE A 75 0.43 -5.84 12.09
C PHE A 75 1.43 -6.92 11.71
N GLN A 76 2.54 -7.00 12.43
CA GLN A 76 3.52 -8.06 12.31
C GLN A 76 3.85 -8.57 13.71
N ASP A 77 3.66 -9.87 13.96
CA ASP A 77 4.03 -10.48 15.23
C ASP A 77 5.54 -10.80 15.30
N LYS A 78 5.98 -11.40 16.41
CA LYS A 78 7.40 -11.70 16.62
C LYS A 78 7.88 -12.86 15.76
N GLU A 79 6.97 -13.72 15.35
CA GLU A 79 7.17 -14.85 14.47
C GLU A 79 7.23 -14.42 12.99
N GLY A 80 6.91 -13.15 12.71
CA GLY A 80 6.95 -12.53 11.39
C GLY A 80 5.65 -12.65 10.60
N ASN A 81 4.57 -13.18 11.20
CA ASN A 81 3.27 -13.27 10.55
C ASN A 81 2.66 -11.87 10.40
N ILE A 82 2.25 -11.54 9.18
CA ILE A 82 1.66 -10.25 8.87
C ILE A 82 0.15 -10.41 8.69
N THR A 83 -0.63 -9.56 9.37
CA THR A 83 -2.10 -9.58 9.37
C THR A 83 -2.68 -8.18 9.26
N GLY A 84 -4.01 -8.08 9.08
CA GLY A 84 -4.76 -6.83 8.98
C GLY A 84 -5.30 -6.57 7.58
N GLU A 85 -6.15 -5.54 7.45
CA GLU A 85 -6.84 -5.19 6.19
C GLU A 85 -5.86 -5.03 5.00
N ALA A 86 -4.67 -4.48 5.25
CA ALA A 86 -3.67 -4.32 4.19
C ALA A 86 -3.06 -5.66 3.75
N ALA A 87 -2.97 -6.66 4.65
CA ALA A 87 -2.44 -7.98 4.34
C ALA A 87 -3.38 -8.74 3.39
N ASP A 88 -4.69 -8.53 3.51
CA ASP A 88 -5.69 -9.15 2.63
C ASP A 88 -5.53 -8.72 1.16
N LEU A 89 -5.04 -7.49 0.91
CA LEU A 89 -4.76 -7.01 -0.44
C LEU A 89 -3.66 -7.82 -1.15
N CYS A 90 -2.74 -8.44 -0.40
CA CYS A 90 -1.74 -9.32 -0.99
C CYS A 90 -2.36 -10.60 -1.57
N ALA A 91 -3.58 -10.99 -1.18
CA ALA A 91 -4.29 -12.10 -1.80
C ALA A 91 -4.92 -11.75 -3.17
N VAL A 92 -5.05 -10.47 -3.50
CA VAL A 92 -5.69 -10.04 -4.75
C VAL A 92 -4.78 -10.26 -5.95
N ASP A 93 -5.30 -10.96 -6.97
CA ASP A 93 -4.58 -11.20 -8.22
C ASP A 93 -4.26 -9.90 -8.95
N GLY A 94 -3.01 -9.80 -9.41
CA GLY A 94 -2.49 -8.61 -10.09
C GLY A 94 -1.97 -7.51 -9.18
N VAL A 95 -2.15 -7.58 -7.85
CA VAL A 95 -1.40 -6.72 -6.92
C VAL A 95 -0.02 -7.32 -6.71
N ASP A 96 1.05 -6.52 -6.87
CA ASP A 96 2.43 -6.99 -6.74
C ASP A 96 3.09 -6.56 -5.43
N ALA A 97 2.64 -5.46 -4.83
CA ALA A 97 3.11 -5.01 -3.52
C ALA A 97 2.06 -4.17 -2.79
N VAL A 98 2.19 -4.10 -1.47
CA VAL A 98 1.33 -3.27 -0.61
C VAL A 98 2.18 -2.36 0.27
N ILE A 99 1.85 -1.07 0.25
CA ILE A 99 2.35 -0.09 1.21
C ILE A 99 1.18 0.28 2.10
N SER A 100 1.30 -0.02 3.39
CA SER A 100 0.24 0.16 4.38
C SER A 100 0.54 1.33 5.33
N GLY A 101 -0.40 1.59 6.24
CA GLY A 101 -0.31 2.69 7.21
C GLY A 101 -1.27 2.47 8.38
N HIS A 102 -1.86 3.55 8.88
CA HIS A 102 -2.93 3.57 9.88
C HIS A 102 -2.56 3.10 11.30
N THR A 103 -2.00 1.90 11.45
CA THR A 103 -1.74 1.26 12.76
C THR A 103 -0.44 1.72 13.42
N HIS A 104 0.35 2.53 12.70
CA HIS A 104 1.66 3.02 13.13
C HIS A 104 2.61 1.89 13.56
N GLN A 105 2.57 0.78 12.83
CA GLN A 105 3.43 -0.38 13.07
C GLN A 105 4.66 -0.35 12.18
N SER A 106 5.71 -1.02 12.63
CA SER A 106 6.84 -1.39 11.78
C SER A 106 6.51 -2.73 11.14
N VAL A 107 6.26 -2.75 9.84
CA VAL A 107 5.96 -3.99 9.11
C VAL A 107 6.85 -4.09 7.88
N SER A 108 7.48 -5.25 7.69
CA SER A 108 8.26 -5.55 6.51
C SER A 108 8.34 -7.07 6.33
N GLY A 109 7.74 -7.57 5.26
CA GLY A 109 7.80 -9.00 4.95
C GLY A 109 6.97 -9.35 3.73
N LEU A 110 6.86 -10.66 3.47
CA LEU A 110 6.10 -11.20 2.36
C LEU A 110 4.78 -11.78 2.86
N VAL A 111 3.68 -11.43 2.18
CA VAL A 111 2.36 -12.04 2.36
C VAL A 111 1.94 -12.59 1.00
N ASN A 112 1.62 -13.88 0.93
CA ASN A 112 1.32 -14.56 -0.35
C ASN A 112 2.41 -14.33 -1.42
N GLY A 113 3.68 -14.28 -1.01
CA GLY A 113 4.81 -14.04 -1.90
C GLY A 113 5.01 -12.58 -2.34
N LYS A 114 4.20 -11.64 -1.85
CA LYS A 114 4.24 -10.22 -2.23
C LYS A 114 4.73 -9.35 -1.06
N PRO A 115 5.60 -8.35 -1.30
CA PRO A 115 6.06 -7.46 -0.24
C PRO A 115 4.94 -6.59 0.31
N LEU A 116 4.86 -6.54 1.64
CA LEU A 116 4.05 -5.59 2.41
C LEU A 116 4.96 -4.82 3.36
N VAL A 117 4.88 -3.48 3.30
CA VAL A 117 5.66 -2.60 4.19
C VAL A 117 4.80 -1.54 4.89
N GLN A 118 5.16 -1.23 6.14
CA GLN A 118 4.68 -0.08 6.91
C GLN A 118 5.86 0.61 7.62
N ALA A 119 6.07 1.89 7.33
CA ALA A 119 7.23 2.65 7.80
C ALA A 119 7.02 3.35 9.16
N TYR A 120 6.41 2.65 10.13
CA TYR A 120 6.15 3.18 11.47
C TYR A 120 5.38 4.52 11.45
N LYS A 121 5.86 5.55 12.15
CA LYS A 121 5.22 6.88 12.24
C LYS A 121 6.23 8.02 12.35
N TYR A 122 5.78 9.23 12.01
CA TYR A 122 6.50 10.49 12.24
C TYR A 122 7.89 10.57 11.61
N GLY A 123 8.08 9.96 10.43
CA GLY A 123 9.37 9.95 9.73
C GLY A 123 10.48 9.18 10.47
N ARG A 124 10.14 8.42 11.53
CA ARG A 124 11.11 7.69 12.34
C ARG A 124 11.69 6.47 11.63
N SER A 125 11.05 6.02 10.55
CA SER A 125 11.49 4.89 9.75
C SER A 125 11.22 5.15 8.28
N PHE A 126 11.98 4.47 7.43
CA PHE A 126 11.81 4.51 5.98
C PHE A 126 11.70 3.07 5.47
N ALA A 127 10.75 2.83 4.56
CA ALA A 127 10.57 1.53 3.93
C ALA A 127 10.92 1.61 2.45
N LYS A 128 11.44 0.50 1.92
CA LYS A 128 11.80 0.33 0.51
C LYS A 128 11.26 -1.01 0.02
N VAL A 129 10.71 -1.03 -1.18
CA VAL A 129 10.40 -2.26 -1.91
C VAL A 129 11.26 -2.27 -3.16
N THR A 130 12.01 -3.35 -3.36
CA THR A 130 12.89 -3.53 -4.53
C THR A 130 12.28 -4.57 -5.45
N PHE A 131 12.01 -4.23 -6.70
CA PHE A 131 11.55 -5.19 -7.70
C PHE A 131 12.73 -5.55 -8.62
N ILE A 132 12.90 -6.85 -8.90
CA ILE A 132 13.97 -7.38 -9.75
C ILE A 132 13.33 -8.03 -10.97
N PHE A 133 13.78 -7.61 -12.16
CA PHE A 133 13.30 -8.10 -13.45
C PHE A 133 14.37 -8.91 -14.17
N ASP A 134 13.96 -9.89 -14.97
CA ASP A 134 14.85 -10.57 -15.90
C ASP A 134 15.04 -9.77 -17.21
N GLU A 135 15.85 -10.30 -18.11
CA GLU A 135 16.13 -9.73 -19.43
C GLU A 135 14.89 -9.61 -20.34
N ASN A 136 13.80 -10.31 -20.01
CA ASN A 136 12.53 -10.29 -20.73
C ASN A 136 11.49 -9.37 -20.08
N ASN A 137 11.89 -8.53 -19.11
CA ASN A 137 11.00 -7.70 -18.28
C ASN A 137 9.98 -8.49 -17.45
N LYS A 138 10.26 -9.76 -17.14
CA LYS A 138 9.42 -10.53 -16.21
C LYS A 138 9.89 -10.28 -14.78
N LEU A 139 8.95 -10.04 -13.87
CA LEU A 139 9.24 -9.91 -12.45
C LEU A 139 9.78 -11.24 -11.90
N VAL A 140 10.99 -11.20 -11.32
CA VAL A 140 11.70 -12.35 -10.73
C VAL A 140 11.48 -12.40 -9.22
N SER A 141 11.66 -11.26 -8.55
CA SER A 141 11.45 -11.14 -7.10
C SER A 141 11.10 -9.72 -6.70
N ALA A 142 10.48 -9.60 -5.53
CA ALA A 142 10.15 -8.33 -4.91
C ALA A 142 10.50 -8.38 -3.41
N GLU A 143 11.40 -7.49 -2.98
CA GLU A 143 12.05 -7.57 -1.67
C GLU A 143 11.65 -6.36 -0.80
N PRO A 144 11.01 -6.59 0.36
CA PRO A 144 10.69 -5.54 1.31
C PRO A 144 11.89 -5.24 2.22
N PHE A 145 12.08 -3.98 2.56
CA PHE A 145 13.10 -3.51 3.48
C PHE A 145 12.56 -2.38 4.35
N LEU A 146 12.98 -2.35 5.60
CA LEU A 146 12.61 -1.33 6.57
C LEU A 146 13.84 -0.89 7.37
N ASP A 147 14.02 0.43 7.44
CA ASP A 147 15.11 1.07 8.17
C ASP A 147 14.55 1.90 9.33
N HIS A 148 14.95 1.55 10.54
CA HIS A 148 14.62 2.29 11.75
C HIS A 148 15.58 3.46 11.95
N LEU A 149 15.37 4.53 11.19
CA LEU A 149 16.17 5.76 11.25
C LEU A 149 16.35 6.27 12.68
N TYR A 150 15.29 6.22 13.50
CA TYR A 150 15.34 6.66 14.89
C TYR A 150 16.32 5.87 15.78
N ALA A 151 16.61 4.62 15.43
CA ALA A 151 17.53 3.76 16.19
C ALA A 151 19.01 4.04 15.83
N ARG A 152 19.25 4.77 14.74
CA ARG A 152 20.58 5.13 14.25
C ARG A 152 20.71 6.62 13.97
N ALA A 153 20.03 7.45 14.77
CA ALA A 153 19.97 8.90 14.59
C ALA A 153 21.38 9.52 14.46
N ASP A 154 22.34 9.03 15.25
CA ASP A 154 23.74 9.49 15.25
C ASP A 154 24.50 9.20 13.94
N THR A 155 23.96 8.33 13.08
CA THR A 155 24.55 7.97 11.77
C THR A 155 23.93 8.73 10.60
N LEU A 156 22.86 9.49 10.85
CA LEU A 156 22.19 10.28 9.83
C LEU A 156 23.01 11.56 9.61
N LYS A 157 23.22 11.90 8.34
CA LYS A 157 23.82 13.18 7.96
C LYS A 157 22.68 14.15 7.70
N ASP A 158 22.82 15.37 8.21
CA ASP A 158 21.99 16.49 7.78
C ASP A 158 22.24 16.76 6.29
N ASP A 159 21.20 17.20 5.59
CA ASP A 159 21.19 17.52 4.17
C ASP A 159 21.88 18.85 3.83
#